data_AF-A0A925Y599-F1
#
_entry.id   AF-A0A925Y599-F1
#
_cell.length_a   1.000
_cell.length_b   1.000
_cell.length_c   1.000
_cell.angle_alpha   90.00
_cell.angle_beta   90.00
_cell.angle_gamma   90.00
#
_symmetry.space_group_name_H-M   'P 1'
#
loop_
_entity.id
_entity.type
_entity.pdbx_description
1 polymer ?
#
loop_
_entity_poly.entity_id
_entity_poly.type
_entity_poly.pdbx_seq_one_letter_code
_entity_poly.pdbx_strand_id
1 'polypeptide(L)'
;MKIFFICIYLIQNASLFAEHKTWTDENRREESDQIHYWRARISEVAAWGKTEKLEELSIGLKCINYRSKMDGHTPEIDGLHNQIQREVTTISGHTKYFTDKIDAAKKLNEERISTIELTPGWEKQPEDSEIYLVNARKWFELWGGYSQALSENIGMLGLIPSTESVRALGIYLLASEDPNIKYPPPTGSYEAAGKLTDLIADGPMQTWLGSYSDITKWQKWFDEVQAGKRTFRFVGSDVEYTLDGPADTKTLERIRNKDSSGQRSSGRREPADTTKVPNETNKRDPFFYGVILAAAMLCVASIAFFLKRRSII
;
A
#
# COMPACT_ATOMS: atom_id res chain seq x y z
N MET A 1 -13.48 -11.48 21.09
CA MET A 1 -13.24 -10.87 19.77
C MET A 1 -11.74 -10.66 19.46
N LYS A 2 -10.96 -9.93 20.28
CA LYS A 2 -9.52 -9.68 20.03
C LYS A 2 -8.62 -10.92 19.84
N ILE A 3 -8.93 -12.05 20.50
CA ILE A 3 -8.16 -13.30 20.38
C ILE A 3 -8.34 -13.97 19.01
N PHE A 4 -9.52 -13.84 18.38
CA PHE A 4 -9.80 -14.45 17.08
C PHE A 4 -9.06 -13.72 15.94
N PHE A 5 -8.95 -12.39 16.03
CA PHE A 5 -8.14 -11.57 15.13
C PHE A 5 -6.65 -11.94 15.18
N ILE A 6 -6.13 -12.24 16.38
CA ILE A 6 -4.74 -12.71 16.55
C ILE A 6 -4.56 -14.08 15.88
N CYS A 7 -5.54 -14.99 15.98
CA CYS A 7 -5.46 -16.28 15.31
C CYS A 7 -5.49 -16.19 13.78
N ILE A 8 -6.36 -15.35 13.19
CA ILE A 8 -6.37 -15.12 11.73
C ILE A 8 -5.05 -14.48 11.27
N TYR A 9 -4.54 -13.49 12.01
CA TYR A 9 -3.27 -12.85 11.73
C TYR A 9 -2.09 -13.84 11.81
N LEU A 10 -2.11 -14.77 12.77
CA LEU A 10 -1.07 -15.80 12.92
C LEU A 10 -1.16 -16.88 11.84
N ILE A 11 -2.37 -17.29 11.41
CA ILE A 11 -2.56 -18.25 10.31
C ILE A 11 -2.10 -17.64 8.98
N GLN A 12 -2.38 -16.36 8.75
CA GLN A 12 -1.88 -15.62 7.59
C GLN A 12 -0.34 -15.60 7.57
N ASN A 13 0.29 -15.28 8.70
CA ASN A 13 1.76 -15.27 8.82
C ASN A 13 2.39 -16.66 8.74
N ALA A 14 1.71 -17.74 9.13
CA ALA A 14 2.22 -19.10 8.97
C ALA A 14 2.19 -19.58 7.51
N SER A 15 1.13 -19.25 6.77
CA SER A 15 1.01 -19.55 5.33
C SER A 15 1.94 -18.71 4.44
N LEU A 16 2.43 -17.59 4.96
CA LEU A 16 3.29 -16.60 4.30
C LEU A 16 4.72 -17.09 3.99
N PHE A 17 5.21 -18.13 4.69
CA PHE A 17 6.61 -18.57 4.60
C PHE A 17 6.81 -19.97 3.99
N ALA A 18 5.73 -20.68 3.67
CA ALA A 18 5.84 -21.87 2.84
C ALA A 18 6.03 -21.41 1.38
N GLU A 19 7.19 -21.68 0.78
CA GLU A 19 7.34 -21.64 -0.67
C GLU A 19 6.36 -22.66 -1.27
N HIS A 20 5.11 -22.23 -1.51
CA HIS A 20 4.06 -23.06 -2.07
C HIS A 20 4.34 -23.29 -3.56
N LYS A 21 5.35 -24.12 -3.86
CA LYS A 21 5.53 -24.65 -5.22
C LYS A 21 4.36 -25.54 -5.64
N THR A 22 3.54 -26.00 -4.69
CA THR A 22 2.34 -26.81 -4.93
C THR A 22 1.24 -26.46 -3.95
N TRP A 23 0.04 -26.23 -4.48
CA TRP A 23 -1.19 -26.09 -3.69
C TRP A 23 -1.56 -27.43 -3.05
N THR A 24 -1.74 -27.43 -1.73
CA THR A 24 -2.21 -28.61 -1.00
C THR A 24 -3.73 -28.57 -0.81
N ASP A 25 -4.35 -29.72 -0.53
CA ASP A 25 -5.78 -29.80 -0.17
C ASP A 25 -6.11 -28.95 1.06
N GLU A 26 -5.16 -28.82 2.00
CA GLU A 26 -5.28 -27.96 3.17
C GLU A 26 -5.34 -26.48 2.77
N ASN A 27 -4.47 -26.02 1.87
CA ASN A 27 -4.53 -24.63 1.38
C ASN A 27 -5.82 -24.33 0.63
N ARG A 28 -6.39 -25.32 -0.08
CA ARG A 28 -7.68 -25.19 -0.77
C ARG A 28 -8.84 -25.13 0.21
N ARG A 29 -8.81 -25.94 1.26
CA ARG A 29 -9.80 -25.88 2.35
C ARG A 29 -9.75 -24.52 3.06
N GLU A 30 -8.56 -24.05 3.41
CA GLU A 30 -8.37 -22.72 4.02
C GLU A 30 -8.87 -21.59 3.12
N GLU A 31 -8.64 -21.68 1.81
CA GLU A 31 -9.18 -20.72 0.84
C GLU A 31 -10.71 -20.70 0.85
N SER A 32 -11.32 -21.89 0.79
CA SER A 32 -12.77 -22.06 0.83
C SER A 32 -13.36 -21.48 2.12
N ASP A 33 -12.72 -21.76 3.26
CA ASP A 33 -13.14 -21.25 4.57
C ASP A 33 -13.04 -19.71 4.63
N GLN A 34 -11.96 -19.12 4.10
CA GLN A 34 -11.81 -17.67 3.99
C GLN A 34 -12.89 -17.06 3.09
N ILE A 35 -13.20 -17.68 1.95
CA ILE A 35 -14.24 -17.22 1.04
C ILE A 35 -15.61 -17.22 1.73
N HIS A 36 -15.96 -18.32 2.39
CA HIS A 36 -17.22 -18.44 3.13
C HIS A 36 -17.32 -17.42 4.26
N TYR A 37 -16.25 -17.28 5.06
CA TYR A 37 -16.19 -16.32 6.15
C TYR A 37 -16.45 -14.89 5.66
N TRP A 38 -15.72 -14.45 4.64
CA TRP A 38 -15.82 -13.07 4.17
C TRP A 38 -17.14 -12.79 3.44
N ARG A 39 -17.71 -13.75 2.70
CA ARG A 39 -19.06 -13.59 2.11
C ARG A 39 -20.13 -13.43 3.19
N ALA A 40 -20.06 -14.23 4.25
CA ALA A 40 -20.97 -14.08 5.39
C ALA A 40 -20.76 -12.72 6.08
N ARG A 41 -19.50 -12.33 6.30
CA ARG A 41 -19.16 -11.05 6.94
C ARG A 41 -19.67 -9.84 6.15
N ILE A 42 -19.51 -9.82 4.82
CA ILE A 42 -20.04 -8.74 3.95
C ILE A 42 -21.55 -8.55 4.17
N SER A 43 -22.30 -9.65 4.29
CA SER A 43 -23.74 -9.61 4.51
C SER A 43 -24.11 -9.09 5.90
N GLU A 44 -23.35 -9.49 6.92
CA GLU A 44 -23.56 -9.06 8.31
C GLU A 44 -23.27 -7.57 8.51
N VAL A 45 -22.15 -7.07 7.97
CA VAL A 45 -21.73 -5.67 8.14
C VAL A 45 -22.60 -4.70 7.35
N ALA A 46 -23.48 -5.18 6.46
CA ALA A 46 -24.41 -4.35 5.72
C ALA A 46 -25.37 -3.57 6.64
N ALA A 47 -25.66 -4.11 7.83
CA ALA A 47 -26.52 -3.46 8.83
C ALA A 47 -25.74 -2.58 9.83
N TRP A 48 -24.41 -2.52 9.74
CA TRP A 48 -23.58 -1.80 10.70
C TRP A 48 -23.52 -0.29 10.41
N GLY A 49 -23.03 0.47 11.39
CA GLY A 49 -22.65 1.86 11.19
C GLY A 49 -21.57 1.99 10.11
N LYS A 50 -21.53 3.16 9.46
CA LYS A 50 -20.61 3.45 8.36
C LYS A 50 -19.15 3.19 8.72
N THR A 51 -18.72 3.65 9.89
CA THR A 51 -17.33 3.58 10.34
C THR A 51 -16.94 2.14 10.64
N GLU A 52 -17.79 1.40 11.36
CA GLU A 52 -17.59 0.00 11.71
C GLU A 52 -17.59 -0.88 10.45
N LYS A 53 -18.50 -0.61 9.50
CA LYS A 53 -18.53 -1.28 8.20
C LYS A 53 -17.23 -1.05 7.42
N LEU A 54 -16.74 0.19 7.35
CA LEU A 54 -15.48 0.51 6.67
C LEU A 54 -14.29 -0.19 7.31
N GLU A 55 -14.22 -0.22 8.63
CA GLU A 55 -13.13 -0.87 9.35
C GLU A 55 -13.09 -2.37 9.06
N GLU A 56 -14.22 -3.07 9.21
CA GLU A 56 -14.29 -4.52 8.97
C GLU A 56 -14.03 -4.87 7.50
N LEU A 57 -14.61 -4.13 6.55
CA LEU A 57 -14.36 -4.36 5.12
C LEU A 57 -12.91 -4.04 4.74
N SER A 58 -12.26 -3.06 5.38
CA SER A 58 -10.84 -2.77 5.14
C SER A 58 -9.94 -3.94 5.54
N ILE A 59 -10.28 -4.62 6.63
CA ILE A 59 -9.58 -5.84 7.07
C ILE A 59 -9.78 -6.93 6.01
N GLY A 60 -11.02 -7.14 5.57
CA GLY A 60 -11.33 -8.11 4.52
C GLY A 60 -10.58 -7.85 3.22
N LEU A 61 -10.54 -6.59 2.79
CA LEU A 61 -9.83 -6.19 1.58
C LEU A 61 -8.34 -6.49 1.67
N LYS A 62 -7.68 -6.16 2.80
CA LYS A 62 -6.26 -6.48 3.02
C LYS A 62 -6.02 -8.00 2.97
N CYS A 63 -6.85 -8.77 3.65
CA CYS A 63 -6.73 -10.23 3.73
C CYS A 63 -6.86 -10.88 2.34
N ILE A 64 -7.91 -10.51 1.60
CA ILE A 64 -8.20 -11.10 0.30
C ILE A 64 -7.24 -10.58 -0.79
N ASN A 65 -6.83 -9.32 -0.76
CA ASN A 65 -5.82 -8.78 -1.68
C ASN A 65 -4.48 -9.51 -1.56
N TYR A 66 -4.08 -9.88 -0.35
CA TYR A 66 -2.87 -10.68 -0.18
C TYR A 66 -3.03 -12.04 -0.86
N ARG A 67 -4.18 -12.69 -0.69
CA ARG A 67 -4.48 -14.00 -1.29
C ARG A 67 -4.58 -13.95 -2.81
N SER A 68 -5.17 -12.90 -3.39
CA SER A 68 -5.28 -12.75 -4.86
C SER A 68 -3.92 -12.54 -5.55
N LYS A 69 -2.88 -12.17 -4.80
CA LYS A 69 -1.51 -12.05 -5.32
C LYS A 69 -0.72 -13.36 -5.28
N MET A 70 -1.28 -14.45 -4.74
CA MET A 70 -0.63 -15.75 -4.75
C MET A 70 -0.86 -16.48 -6.07
N ASP A 71 0.20 -17.03 -6.65
CA ASP A 71 0.08 -17.89 -7.84
C ASP A 71 -0.84 -19.08 -7.56
N GLY A 72 -1.86 -19.30 -8.40
CA GLY A 72 -2.77 -20.45 -8.33
C GLY A 72 -3.96 -20.33 -7.38
N HIS A 73 -4.26 -19.14 -6.86
CA HIS A 73 -5.53 -18.87 -6.18
C HIS A 73 -6.73 -19.14 -7.11
N THR A 74 -7.91 -19.41 -6.55
CA THR A 74 -9.13 -19.62 -7.36
C THR A 74 -9.73 -18.29 -7.86
N PRO A 75 -10.42 -18.27 -9.02
CA PRO A 75 -11.15 -17.08 -9.48
C PRO A 75 -12.20 -16.53 -8.49
N GLU A 76 -12.61 -17.35 -7.51
CA GLU A 76 -13.52 -16.95 -6.45
C GLU A 76 -12.90 -15.93 -5.49
N ILE A 77 -11.58 -15.99 -5.29
CA ILE A 77 -10.83 -14.98 -4.52
C ILE A 77 -10.86 -13.64 -5.23
N ASP A 78 -10.67 -13.59 -6.55
CA ASP A 78 -10.80 -12.35 -7.33
C ASP A 78 -12.23 -11.80 -7.28
N GLY A 79 -13.22 -12.70 -7.43
CA GLY A 79 -14.63 -12.34 -7.32
C GLY A 79 -14.96 -11.71 -5.96
N LEU A 80 -14.44 -12.30 -4.88
CA LEU A 80 -14.61 -11.79 -3.52
C LEU A 80 -13.85 -10.48 -3.29
N HIS A 81 -12.61 -10.37 -3.79
CA HIS A 81 -11.82 -9.14 -3.74
C HIS A 81 -12.60 -7.97 -4.34
N ASN A 82 -13.08 -8.17 -5.57
CA ASN A 82 -13.85 -7.18 -6.31
C ASN A 82 -15.19 -6.87 -5.61
N GLN A 83 -15.81 -7.86 -4.95
CA GLN A 83 -17.01 -7.63 -4.15
C GLN A 83 -16.73 -6.72 -2.94
N ILE A 84 -15.66 -6.97 -2.19
CA ILE A 84 -15.29 -6.14 -1.05
C ILE A 84 -14.93 -4.72 -1.51
N GLN A 85 -14.16 -4.58 -2.61
CA GLN A 85 -13.87 -3.26 -3.19
C GLN A 85 -15.14 -2.48 -3.50
N ARG A 86 -16.11 -3.10 -4.18
CA ARG A 86 -17.41 -2.47 -4.48
C ARG A 86 -18.11 -2.03 -3.20
N GLU A 87 -18.21 -2.90 -2.19
CA GLU A 87 -18.84 -2.56 -0.92
C GLU A 87 -18.16 -1.42 -0.17
N VAL A 88 -16.82 -1.30 -0.26
CA VAL A 88 -16.11 -0.15 0.31
C VAL A 88 -16.44 1.13 -0.47
N THR A 89 -16.45 1.07 -1.81
CA THR A 89 -16.73 2.24 -2.65
C THR A 89 -18.16 2.77 -2.53
N THR A 90 -19.14 1.93 -2.19
CA THR A 90 -20.53 2.38 -1.98
C THR A 90 -20.70 3.16 -0.68
N ILE A 91 -19.73 3.07 0.23
CA ILE A 91 -19.74 3.83 1.47
C ILE A 91 -19.22 5.24 1.17
N SER A 92 -20.13 6.22 1.16
CA SER A 92 -19.80 7.64 0.99
C SER A 92 -18.65 8.04 1.91
N GLY A 93 -17.64 8.77 1.44
CA GLY A 93 -16.53 9.24 2.27
C GLY A 93 -15.55 8.17 2.78
N HIS A 94 -15.49 7.00 2.14
CA HIS A 94 -14.47 5.97 2.42
C HIS A 94 -13.04 6.52 2.29
N THR A 95 -12.74 7.32 1.26
CA THR A 95 -11.43 7.97 1.11
C THR A 95 -11.15 8.91 2.28
N LYS A 96 -12.13 9.75 2.66
CA LYS A 96 -11.99 10.67 3.79
C LYS A 96 -11.65 9.94 5.09
N TYR A 97 -12.27 8.78 5.32
CA TYR A 97 -11.98 7.96 6.49
C TYR A 97 -10.50 7.55 6.58
N PHE A 98 -9.89 7.10 5.47
CA PHE A 98 -8.48 6.72 5.46
C PHE A 98 -7.54 7.92 5.54
N THR A 99 -7.87 9.05 4.89
CA THR A 99 -7.06 10.28 5.01
C THR A 99 -7.13 10.85 6.44
N ASP A 100 -8.32 10.84 7.07
CA ASP A 100 -8.48 11.28 8.47
C ASP A 100 -7.64 10.44 9.44
N LYS A 101 -7.50 9.12 9.18
CA LYS A 101 -6.61 8.24 9.97
C LYS A 101 -5.14 8.62 9.80
N ILE A 102 -4.70 8.98 8.59
CA ILE A 102 -3.34 9.47 8.34
C ILE A 102 -3.11 10.80 9.06
N ASP A 103 -4.04 11.74 8.95
CA ASP A 103 -3.94 13.06 9.57
C ASP A 103 -3.95 12.97 11.11
N ALA A 104 -4.78 12.10 11.67
CA ALA A 104 -4.79 11.83 13.11
C ALA A 104 -3.45 11.23 13.58
N ALA A 105 -2.89 10.29 12.84
CA ALA A 105 -1.58 9.70 13.14
C ALA A 105 -0.46 10.74 13.03
N LYS A 106 -0.52 11.62 12.02
CA LYS A 106 0.42 12.73 11.84
C LYS A 106 0.36 13.69 13.03
N LYS A 107 -0.83 14.13 13.41
CA LYS A 107 -1.04 15.04 14.55
C LYS A 107 -0.53 14.42 15.85
N LEU A 108 -0.85 13.16 16.11
CA LEU A 108 -0.34 12.44 17.29
C LEU A 108 1.18 12.36 17.29
N ASN A 109 1.81 12.16 16.12
CA ASN A 109 3.26 12.13 15.99
C ASN A 109 3.89 13.51 16.24
N GLU A 110 3.30 14.59 15.70
CA GLU A 110 3.72 15.97 15.95
C GLU A 110 3.63 16.34 17.43
N GLU A 111 2.52 15.96 18.09
CA GLU A 111 2.35 16.12 19.54
C GLU A 111 3.45 15.35 20.30
N ARG A 112 3.68 14.07 19.98
CA ARG A 112 4.74 13.27 20.62
C ARG A 112 6.14 13.88 20.40
N ILE A 113 6.45 14.35 19.20
CA ILE A 113 7.74 14.99 18.89
C ILE A 113 7.93 16.26 19.72
N SER A 114 6.88 17.08 19.86
CA SER A 114 6.95 18.34 20.65
C SER A 114 7.25 18.11 22.14
N THR A 115 6.91 16.95 22.68
CA THR A 115 7.17 16.59 24.08
C THR A 115 8.57 16.04 24.34
N ILE A 116 9.37 15.82 23.29
CA ILE A 116 10.67 15.17 23.43
C ILE A 116 11.76 16.23 23.52
N GLU A 117 12.33 16.32 24.72
CA GLU A 117 13.61 16.99 24.92
C GLU A 117 14.72 16.13 24.31
N LEU A 118 15.20 16.56 23.13
CA LEU A 118 16.41 15.99 22.55
C LEU A 118 17.61 16.48 23.36
N THR A 119 18.47 15.55 23.76
CA THR A 119 19.71 15.90 24.47
C THR A 119 20.57 16.81 23.57
N PRO A 120 20.94 18.03 24.00
CA PRO A 120 21.78 18.92 23.22
C PRO A 120 23.10 18.24 22.78
N GLY A 121 23.55 18.50 21.56
CA GLY A 121 24.83 17.97 21.04
C GLY A 121 24.73 16.79 20.05
N TRP A 122 23.54 16.25 19.81
CA TRP A 122 23.30 15.17 18.81
C TRP A 122 23.63 15.57 17.36
N GLU A 123 23.65 16.87 17.06
CA GLU A 123 23.89 17.41 15.72
C GLU A 123 25.35 17.34 15.29
N LYS A 124 26.26 17.28 16.26
CA LYS A 124 27.67 16.98 16.02
C LYS A 124 27.76 15.46 16.02
N GLN A 125 28.16 14.83 14.91
CA GLN A 125 28.54 13.42 14.95
C GLN A 125 29.57 13.25 16.07
N PRO A 126 29.26 12.59 17.19
CA PRO A 126 30.21 12.47 18.26
C PRO A 126 30.85 11.08 18.21
N GLU A 127 32.10 11.03 18.66
CA GLU A 127 32.82 9.81 19.00
C GLU A 127 32.04 8.95 20.04
N ASP A 128 31.02 9.55 20.69
CA ASP A 128 30.08 8.90 21.61
C ASP A 128 28.83 8.33 20.89
N SER A 129 29.00 7.12 20.38
CA SER A 129 27.95 6.32 19.71
C SER A 129 26.66 6.13 20.55
N GLU A 130 26.73 6.20 21.88
CA GLU A 130 25.61 5.86 22.77
C GLU A 130 24.49 6.92 22.77
N ILE A 131 24.84 8.22 22.81
CA ILE A 131 23.85 9.32 22.79
C ILE A 131 23.13 9.35 21.43
N TYR A 132 23.86 9.10 20.35
CA TYR A 132 23.29 9.00 19.01
C TYR A 132 22.29 7.83 18.92
N LEU A 133 22.65 6.64 19.41
CA LEU A 133 21.78 5.46 19.38
C LEU A 133 20.51 5.64 20.23
N VAL A 134 20.61 6.27 21.41
CA VAL A 134 19.45 6.56 22.26
C VAL A 134 18.49 7.51 21.56
N ASN A 135 18.99 8.58 20.95
CA ASN A 135 18.16 9.51 20.19
C ASN A 135 17.58 8.85 18.94
N ALA A 136 18.38 8.13 18.15
CA ALA A 136 17.91 7.39 16.98
C ALA A 136 16.78 6.41 17.34
N ARG A 137 16.91 5.67 18.46
CA ARG A 137 15.86 4.78 18.95
C ARG A 137 14.57 5.53 19.30
N LYS A 138 14.67 6.64 20.06
CA LYS A 138 13.50 7.50 20.36
C LYS A 138 12.84 7.99 19.07
N TRP A 139 13.64 8.41 18.10
CA TRP A 139 13.18 8.78 16.76
C TRP A 139 12.44 7.61 16.09
N PHE A 140 13.05 6.41 15.99
CA PHE A 140 12.40 5.24 15.40
C PHE A 140 11.08 4.84 16.10
N GLU A 141 10.99 4.94 17.42
CA GLU A 141 9.76 4.62 18.18
C GLU A 141 8.63 5.65 17.96
N LEU A 142 8.96 6.89 17.61
CA LEU A 142 7.99 7.92 17.22
C LEU A 142 7.50 7.67 15.80
N TRP A 143 8.46 7.59 14.88
CA TRP A 143 8.20 7.47 13.45
C TRP A 143 7.60 6.13 13.08
N GLY A 144 7.87 5.05 13.82
CA GLY A 144 7.33 3.72 13.54
C GLY A 144 5.80 3.70 13.55
N GLY A 145 5.18 4.37 14.54
CA GLY A 145 3.72 4.42 14.63
C GLY A 145 3.08 5.24 13.50
N TYR A 146 3.65 6.41 13.20
CA TYR A 146 3.17 7.25 12.10
C TYR A 146 3.42 6.60 10.73
N SER A 147 4.62 6.08 10.48
CA SER A 147 5.00 5.40 9.24
C SER A 147 4.11 4.17 9.00
N GLN A 148 3.81 3.39 10.04
CA GLN A 148 2.88 2.28 9.94
C GLN A 148 1.48 2.76 9.56
N ALA A 149 0.93 3.76 10.27
CA ALA A 149 -0.40 4.28 9.96
C ALA A 149 -0.47 4.88 8.55
N LEU A 150 0.56 5.62 8.14
CA LEU A 150 0.71 6.19 6.81
C LEU A 150 0.70 5.09 5.75
N SER A 151 1.61 4.11 5.88
CA SER A 151 1.76 2.99 4.94
C SER A 151 0.48 2.15 4.85
N GLU A 152 -0.17 1.84 5.98
CA GLU A 152 -1.40 1.06 6.01
C GLU A 152 -2.56 1.78 5.32
N ASN A 153 -2.76 3.07 5.59
CA ASN A 153 -3.90 3.83 5.06
C ASN A 153 -3.67 4.27 3.61
N ILE A 154 -2.44 4.62 3.20
CA ILE A 154 -2.08 4.78 1.78
C ILE A 154 -2.26 3.44 1.05
N GLY A 155 -1.82 2.35 1.68
CA GLY A 155 -2.06 0.99 1.22
C GLY A 155 -3.52 0.73 0.91
N MET A 156 -4.43 1.09 1.82
CA MET A 156 -5.87 0.95 1.63
C MET A 156 -6.40 1.77 0.46
N LEU A 157 -5.98 3.03 0.32
CA LEU A 157 -6.37 3.86 -0.82
C LEU A 157 -5.96 3.22 -2.16
N GLY A 158 -4.79 2.57 -2.20
CA GLY A 158 -4.33 1.82 -3.38
C GLY A 158 -5.11 0.54 -3.69
N LEU A 159 -5.94 0.05 -2.77
CA LEU A 159 -6.80 -1.12 -2.99
C LEU A 159 -8.21 -0.74 -3.43
N ILE A 160 -8.55 0.55 -3.51
CA ILE A 160 -9.92 0.99 -3.77
C ILE A 160 -9.95 1.75 -5.11
N PRO A 161 -10.44 1.13 -6.20
CA PRO A 161 -10.49 1.74 -7.54
C PRO A 161 -11.60 2.81 -7.60
N SER A 162 -11.32 3.98 -7.01
CA SER A 162 -12.17 5.15 -7.04
C SER A 162 -11.36 6.40 -7.40
N THR A 163 -12.00 7.35 -8.07
CA THR A 163 -11.37 8.62 -8.41
C THR A 163 -11.01 9.44 -7.16
N GLU A 164 -11.78 9.26 -6.08
CA GLU A 164 -11.48 9.80 -4.75
C GLU A 164 -10.16 9.27 -4.20
N SER A 165 -9.91 7.96 -4.29
CA SER A 165 -8.62 7.37 -3.89
C SER A 165 -7.46 7.89 -4.72
N VAL A 166 -7.62 8.02 -6.05
CA VAL A 166 -6.60 8.61 -6.92
C VAL A 166 -6.29 10.05 -6.53
N ARG A 167 -7.32 10.85 -6.22
CA ARG A 167 -7.15 12.23 -5.75
C ARG A 167 -6.39 12.27 -4.42
N ALA A 168 -6.75 11.41 -3.46
CA ALA A 168 -6.06 11.35 -2.16
C ALA A 168 -4.61 10.90 -2.29
N LEU A 169 -4.33 9.85 -3.07
CA LEU A 169 -2.98 9.40 -3.36
C LEU A 169 -2.15 10.51 -4.04
N GLY A 170 -2.76 11.27 -4.95
CA GLY A 170 -2.12 12.42 -5.58
C GLY A 170 -1.72 13.53 -4.60
N ILE A 171 -2.50 13.77 -3.54
CA ILE A 171 -2.13 14.72 -2.49
C ILE A 171 -0.85 14.26 -1.78
N TYR A 172 -0.76 12.97 -1.41
CA TYR A 172 0.45 12.42 -0.78
C TYR A 172 1.64 12.31 -1.74
N LEU A 173 1.38 12.08 -3.03
CA LEU A 173 2.38 12.09 -4.08
C LEU A 173 3.03 13.47 -4.26
N LEU A 174 2.22 14.53 -4.16
CA LEU A 174 2.65 15.93 -4.28
C LEU A 174 3.16 16.52 -2.95
N ALA A 175 3.05 15.80 -1.84
CA ALA A 175 3.58 16.24 -0.55
C ALA A 175 5.12 16.28 -0.64
N SER A 176 5.66 17.47 -0.89
CA SER A 176 7.11 17.69 -0.91
C SER A 176 7.67 17.56 0.50
N GLU A 177 8.85 16.95 0.63
CA GLU A 177 9.67 17.10 1.82
C GLU A 177 9.97 18.59 1.99
N ASP A 178 9.64 19.17 3.15
CA ASP A 178 10.06 20.53 3.47
C ASP A 178 11.59 20.53 3.54
N PRO A 179 12.28 21.24 2.64
CA PRO A 179 13.74 21.22 2.58
C PRO A 179 14.38 21.82 3.84
N ASN A 180 13.61 22.49 4.70
CA ASN A 180 14.07 23.05 5.97
C ASN A 180 14.00 22.04 7.13
N ILE A 181 13.34 20.88 6.94
CA ILE A 181 13.29 19.83 7.97
C ILE A 181 14.48 18.88 7.74
N LYS A 182 15.44 18.91 8.66
CA LYS A 182 16.67 18.10 8.61
C LYS A 182 16.43 16.58 8.54
N TYR A 183 15.28 16.12 9.06
CA TYR A 183 14.79 14.74 8.96
C TYR A 183 13.30 14.78 8.64
N PRO A 184 12.93 14.92 7.35
CA PRO A 184 11.54 15.09 7.00
C PRO A 184 10.75 13.84 7.40
N PRO A 185 9.49 14.00 7.84
CA PRO A 185 8.57 12.87 7.95
C PRO A 185 8.57 12.07 6.64
N PRO A 186 8.39 10.74 6.67
CA PRO A 186 8.03 10.02 5.46
C PRO A 186 6.79 10.71 4.88
N THR A 187 6.94 11.22 3.65
CA THR A 187 5.92 12.03 2.97
C THR A 187 4.81 11.18 2.37
N GLY A 188 5.00 9.85 2.34
CA GLY A 188 4.08 8.91 1.71
C GLY A 188 4.12 8.99 0.19
N SER A 189 5.00 9.82 -0.39
CA SER A 189 5.06 10.04 -1.85
C SER A 189 5.51 8.80 -2.61
N TYR A 190 6.50 8.07 -2.08
CA TYR A 190 6.95 6.80 -2.63
C TYR A 190 5.85 5.73 -2.52
N GLU A 191 5.22 5.61 -1.34
CA GLU A 191 4.10 4.69 -1.13
C GLU A 191 2.93 5.02 -2.05
N ALA A 192 2.58 6.30 -2.20
CA ALA A 192 1.49 6.74 -3.06
C ALA A 192 1.78 6.44 -4.54
N ALA A 193 2.99 6.71 -5.02
CA ALA A 193 3.40 6.33 -6.38
C ALA A 193 3.33 4.81 -6.59
N GLY A 194 3.76 4.02 -5.61
CA GLY A 194 3.67 2.57 -5.65
C GLY A 194 2.21 2.09 -5.73
N LYS A 195 1.32 2.72 -4.95
CA LYS A 195 -0.11 2.40 -4.97
C LYS A 195 -0.82 2.86 -6.24
N LEU A 196 -0.42 3.98 -6.82
CA LEU A 196 -0.91 4.39 -8.13
C LEU A 196 -0.46 3.42 -9.23
N THR A 197 0.74 2.84 -9.12
CA THR A 197 1.22 1.79 -10.04
C THR A 197 0.34 0.54 -9.96
N ASP A 198 -0.06 0.12 -8.75
CA ASP A 198 -0.98 -1.01 -8.55
C ASP A 198 -2.40 -0.71 -9.10
N LEU A 199 -2.84 0.56 -9.06
CA LEU A 199 -4.23 0.97 -9.29
C LEU A 199 -4.52 1.36 -10.74
N ILE A 200 -3.54 1.94 -11.44
CA ILE A 200 -3.72 2.60 -12.74
C ILE A 200 -3.05 1.80 -13.87
N ALA A 201 -3.84 1.40 -14.86
CA ALA A 201 -3.39 0.57 -15.99
C ALA A 201 -2.45 1.32 -16.96
N ASP A 202 -2.61 2.64 -17.08
CA ASP A 202 -1.93 3.52 -18.04
C ASP A 202 -1.06 4.59 -17.35
N GLY A 203 -0.50 4.23 -16.18
CA GLY A 203 0.48 5.03 -15.47
C GLY A 203 1.78 5.23 -16.24
N PRO A 204 2.64 6.18 -15.83
CA PRO A 204 3.93 6.44 -16.48
C PRO A 204 4.91 5.26 -16.39
N MET A 205 4.65 4.31 -15.49
CA MET A 205 5.34 3.03 -15.39
C MET A 205 4.40 1.98 -14.78
N GLN A 206 4.67 0.72 -15.10
CA GLN A 206 3.92 -0.46 -14.62
C GLN A 206 4.81 -1.46 -13.88
N THR A 207 6.06 -1.08 -13.64
CA THR A 207 7.06 -1.87 -12.92
C THR A 207 7.30 -1.28 -11.54
N TRP A 208 7.96 -2.05 -10.67
CA TRP A 208 8.39 -1.58 -9.36
C TRP A 208 9.20 -0.28 -9.48
N LEU A 209 8.98 0.65 -8.54
CA LEU A 209 9.70 1.92 -8.47
C LEU A 209 11.18 1.63 -8.22
N GLY A 210 12.04 1.97 -9.16
CA GLY A 210 13.48 1.70 -9.05
C GLY A 210 14.24 2.81 -8.33
N SER A 211 13.69 4.03 -8.30
CA SER A 211 14.37 5.20 -7.74
C SER A 211 13.41 6.34 -7.38
N TYR A 212 13.89 7.32 -6.60
CA TYR A 212 13.15 8.57 -6.36
C TYR A 212 12.85 9.36 -7.64
N SER A 213 13.64 9.17 -8.71
CA SER A 213 13.35 9.81 -10.00
C SER A 213 12.03 9.34 -10.60
N ASP A 214 11.55 8.16 -10.22
CA ASP A 214 10.27 7.61 -10.67
C ASP A 214 9.08 8.34 -10.03
N ILE A 215 9.25 8.91 -8.83
CA ILE A 215 8.23 9.75 -8.18
C ILE A 215 7.95 10.99 -9.04
N THR A 216 8.99 11.62 -9.61
CA THR A 216 8.79 12.83 -10.43
C THR A 216 7.99 12.56 -11.72
N LYS A 217 8.10 11.36 -12.28
CA LYS A 217 7.26 10.93 -13.41
C LYS A 217 5.79 10.80 -13.00
N TRP A 218 5.53 10.21 -11.84
CA TRP A 218 4.20 10.12 -11.27
C TRP A 218 3.62 11.49 -10.91
N GLN A 219 4.41 12.38 -10.31
CA GLN A 219 3.99 13.76 -10.00
C GLN A 219 3.58 14.51 -11.27
N LYS A 220 4.42 14.47 -12.31
CA LYS A 220 4.10 15.06 -13.62
C LYS A 220 2.84 14.45 -14.24
N TRP A 221 2.69 13.12 -14.16
CA TRP A 221 1.49 12.44 -14.63
C TRP A 221 0.24 12.93 -13.90
N PHE A 222 0.31 13.06 -12.57
CA PHE A 222 -0.82 13.52 -11.76
C PHE A 222 -1.15 14.99 -12.05
N ASP A 223 -0.15 15.86 -12.24
CA ASP A 223 -0.35 17.25 -12.67
C ASP A 223 -1.07 17.34 -14.03
N GLU A 224 -0.73 16.46 -14.99
CA GLU A 224 -1.40 16.39 -16.29
C GLU A 224 -2.87 15.95 -16.15
N VAL A 225 -3.14 14.98 -15.27
CA VAL A 225 -4.49 14.50 -14.96
C VAL A 225 -5.30 15.61 -14.27
N GLN A 226 -4.74 16.27 -13.26
CA GLN A 226 -5.37 17.38 -12.54
C GLN A 226 -5.66 18.58 -13.47
N ALA A 227 -4.77 18.84 -14.44
CA ALA A 227 -4.97 19.86 -15.45
C ALA A 227 -5.98 19.47 -16.55
N GLY A 228 -6.57 18.27 -16.49
CA GLY A 228 -7.51 17.75 -17.48
C GLY A 228 -6.89 17.55 -18.87
N LYS A 229 -5.57 17.37 -18.92
CA LYS A 229 -4.80 17.07 -20.13
C LYS A 229 -4.69 15.57 -20.39
N ARG A 230 -4.94 14.77 -19.36
CA ARG A 230 -4.82 13.31 -19.37
C ARG A 230 -5.97 12.69 -18.60
N THR A 231 -6.41 11.52 -19.05
CA THR A 231 -7.34 10.61 -18.38
C THR A 231 -6.58 9.38 -17.89
N PHE A 232 -7.23 8.52 -17.11
CA PHE A 232 -6.63 7.29 -16.64
C PHE A 232 -7.63 6.14 -16.62
N ARG A 233 -7.15 4.91 -16.60
CA ARG A 233 -7.97 3.71 -16.42
C ARG A 233 -7.53 2.94 -15.18
N PHE A 234 -8.51 2.40 -14.46
CA PHE A 234 -8.21 1.42 -13.41
C PHE A 234 -7.76 0.10 -14.02
N VAL A 235 -6.87 -0.61 -13.33
CA VAL A 235 -6.50 -1.99 -13.70
C VAL A 235 -7.77 -2.85 -13.81
N GLY A 236 -7.92 -3.56 -14.93
CA GLY A 236 -9.08 -4.39 -15.23
C GLY A 236 -10.33 -3.65 -15.71
N SER A 237 -10.27 -2.32 -15.90
CA SER A 237 -11.36 -1.52 -16.46
C SER A 237 -11.02 -0.95 -17.84
N ASP A 238 -11.98 -1.01 -18.75
CA ASP A 238 -11.89 -0.35 -20.07
C ASP A 238 -12.41 1.09 -20.07
N VAL A 239 -12.95 1.55 -18.94
CA VAL A 239 -13.52 2.90 -18.79
C VAL A 239 -12.41 3.89 -18.48
N GLU A 240 -12.39 5.01 -19.20
CA GLU A 240 -11.52 6.15 -18.90
C GLU A 240 -12.15 7.08 -17.85
N TYR A 241 -11.31 7.60 -16.97
CA TYR A 241 -11.69 8.45 -15.84
C TYR A 241 -10.89 9.76 -15.85
N THR A 242 -11.54 10.80 -15.34
CA THR A 242 -10.89 11.99 -14.78
C THR A 242 -10.90 11.87 -13.25
N LEU A 243 -10.35 12.86 -12.53
CA LEU A 243 -10.49 12.90 -11.08
C LEU A 243 -11.95 13.06 -10.61
N ASP A 244 -12.85 13.50 -11.49
CA ASP A 244 -14.25 13.76 -11.15
C ASP A 244 -15.19 12.59 -11.46
N GLY A 245 -14.71 11.54 -12.15
CA GLY A 245 -15.50 10.37 -12.50
C GLY A 245 -15.17 9.82 -13.88
N PRO A 246 -16.03 8.95 -14.44
CA PRO A 246 -15.91 8.50 -15.83
C PRO A 246 -15.85 9.69 -16.79
N ALA A 247 -14.91 9.67 -17.72
CA ALA A 247 -14.73 10.73 -18.71
C ALA A 247 -15.86 10.68 -19.75
N ASP A 248 -16.47 11.84 -20.04
CA ASP A 248 -17.46 11.95 -21.11
C ASP A 248 -16.79 11.99 -22.50
N THR A 249 -17.55 11.67 -23.54
CA THR A 249 -17.04 11.65 -24.93
C THR A 249 -16.42 12.99 -25.34
N LYS A 250 -16.99 14.10 -24.88
CA LYS A 250 -16.49 15.46 -25.17
C LYS A 250 -15.11 15.70 -24.57
N THR A 251 -14.87 15.22 -23.35
CA THR A 251 -13.58 15.31 -22.66
C THR A 251 -12.53 14.47 -23.38
N LEU A 252 -12.89 13.24 -23.77
CA LEU A 252 -12.02 12.35 -24.54
C LEU A 252 -11.64 12.96 -25.89
N GLU A 253 -12.61 13.50 -26.64
CA GLU A 253 -12.36 14.18 -27.91
C GLU A 253 -11.47 15.41 -27.75
N ARG A 254 -11.70 16.21 -26.69
CA ARG A 254 -10.89 17.40 -26.39
C ARG A 254 -9.42 17.03 -26.15
N ILE A 255 -9.17 15.97 -25.40
CA ILE A 255 -7.81 15.49 -25.11
C ILE A 255 -7.16 14.99 -26.40
N ARG A 256 -7.84 14.11 -27.14
CA ARG A 256 -7.36 13.55 -28.41
C ARG A 256 -7.02 14.62 -29.46
N ASN A 257 -7.83 15.68 -29.56
CA ASN A 257 -7.63 16.77 -30.53
C ASN A 257 -6.46 17.69 -30.13
N LYS A 258 -6.18 17.86 -28.84
CA LYS A 258 -4.99 18.59 -28.38
C LYS A 258 -3.70 17.88 -28.77
N ASP A 259 -3.66 16.57 -28.64
CA ASP A 259 -2.48 15.78 -29.02
C ASP A 259 -2.26 15.82 -30.55
N SER A 260 -3.35 15.76 -31.31
CA SER A 260 -3.32 15.81 -32.78
C SER A 260 -2.86 17.18 -33.34
N SER A 261 -3.07 18.27 -32.60
CA SER A 261 -2.64 19.63 -33.02
C SER A 261 -1.20 19.96 -32.61
N GLY A 262 -0.63 19.26 -31.62
CA GLY A 262 0.78 19.39 -31.21
C GLY A 262 1.76 18.53 -32.02
N GLN A 263 1.28 17.54 -32.78
CA GLN A 263 2.12 16.51 -33.40
C GLN A 263 2.47 16.76 -34.88
N ARG A 264 2.39 18.01 -35.36
CA ARG A 264 2.77 18.37 -36.75
C ARG A 264 4.24 18.75 -36.97
N SER A 265 5.12 18.60 -35.98
CA SER A 265 6.54 18.97 -36.14
C SER A 265 7.54 18.08 -35.40
N SER A 266 7.62 16.81 -35.76
CA SER A 266 8.87 16.01 -35.76
C SER A 266 8.54 14.68 -36.46
N GLY A 267 9.10 14.39 -37.62
CA GLY A 267 10.51 14.05 -37.76
C GLY A 267 10.66 12.53 -37.71
N ARG A 268 10.31 11.89 -38.83
CA ARG A 268 10.57 10.49 -39.21
C ARG A 268 11.84 9.94 -38.57
N ARG A 269 11.73 8.89 -37.75
CA ARG A 269 12.85 8.04 -37.32
C ARG A 269 12.50 6.57 -37.57
N GLU A 270 13.41 5.92 -38.30
CA GLU A 270 13.39 4.50 -38.68
C GLU A 270 13.35 3.53 -37.48
N PRO A 271 12.94 2.27 -37.71
CA PRO A 271 12.85 1.26 -36.66
C PRO A 271 14.25 0.68 -36.36
N ALA A 272 14.66 0.74 -35.09
CA ALA A 272 15.77 -0.03 -34.60
C ALA A 272 15.28 -1.39 -34.06
N ASP A 273 15.79 -2.43 -34.69
CA ASP A 273 15.75 -3.84 -34.32
C ASP A 273 16.21 -4.06 -32.86
N THR A 274 15.41 -4.75 -32.06
CA THR A 274 15.75 -5.16 -30.69
C THR A 274 15.72 -6.68 -30.57
N THR A 275 16.82 -7.30 -30.99
CA THR A 275 17.19 -8.65 -30.57
C THR A 275 18.20 -8.57 -29.42
N LYS A 276 17.78 -8.93 -28.19
CA LYS A 276 18.50 -9.75 -27.18
C LYS A 276 17.96 -9.50 -25.77
N VAL A 277 17.37 -10.55 -25.19
CA VAL A 277 17.03 -10.70 -23.78
C VAL A 277 18.27 -11.23 -23.03
N PRO A 278 18.78 -10.57 -21.98
CA PRO A 278 19.67 -11.21 -21.02
C PRO A 278 18.82 -11.90 -19.95
N ASN A 279 19.07 -13.19 -19.79
CA ASN A 279 18.52 -14.03 -18.72
C ASN A 279 19.42 -13.88 -17.49
N GLU A 280 19.02 -13.04 -16.52
CA GLU A 280 19.71 -12.92 -15.23
C GLU A 280 19.11 -13.91 -14.22
N THR A 281 19.88 -14.96 -13.93
CA THR A 281 19.64 -15.88 -12.81
C THR A 281 19.86 -15.14 -11.49
N ASN A 282 18.77 -14.86 -10.80
CA ASN A 282 18.71 -14.17 -9.52
C ASN A 282 19.35 -15.03 -8.40
N LYS A 283 20.58 -14.70 -7.98
CA LYS A 283 21.18 -15.25 -6.75
C LYS A 283 20.69 -14.42 -5.56
N ARG A 284 19.73 -14.95 -4.80
CA ARG A 284 19.24 -14.35 -3.55
C ARG A 284 20.32 -14.37 -2.47
N ASP A 285 20.51 -13.24 -1.80
CA ASP A 285 21.50 -13.05 -0.73
C ASP A 285 21.17 -13.87 0.54
N PRO A 286 22.17 -14.52 1.16
CA PRO A 286 22.01 -15.32 2.37
C PRO A 286 21.62 -14.51 3.63
N PHE A 287 21.61 -13.19 3.54
CA PHE A 287 21.27 -12.30 4.67
C PHE A 287 19.79 -12.37 5.06
N PHE A 288 18.89 -12.66 4.11
CA PHE A 288 17.44 -12.74 4.37
C PHE A 288 17.04 -13.94 5.23
N TYR A 289 17.73 -15.08 5.12
CA TYR A 289 17.42 -16.27 5.91
C TYR A 289 17.76 -16.09 7.40
N GLY A 290 18.83 -15.34 7.70
CA GLY A 290 19.23 -15.06 9.09
C GLY A 290 18.18 -14.25 9.86
N VAL A 291 17.56 -13.27 9.21
CA VAL A 291 16.52 -12.41 9.82
C VAL A 291 15.24 -13.20 10.08
N ILE A 292 14.83 -14.07 9.14
CA ILE A 292 13.64 -14.91 9.29
C ILE A 292 13.83 -15.92 10.42
N LEU A 293 15.01 -16.55 10.53
CA LEU A 293 15.30 -17.53 11.59
C LEU A 293 15.31 -16.88 12.99
N ALA A 294 15.85 -15.66 13.10
CA ALA A 294 15.87 -14.92 14.36
C ALA A 294 14.45 -14.52 14.82
N ALA A 295 13.59 -14.08 13.89
CA ALA A 295 12.20 -13.75 14.19
C ALA A 295 11.40 -14.99 14.64
N ALA A 296 11.60 -16.13 13.96
CA ALA A 296 10.95 -17.39 14.31
C ALA A 296 11.33 -17.86 15.74
N MET A 297 12.62 -17.77 16.11
CA MET A 297 13.06 -18.14 17.46
C MET A 297 12.47 -17.23 18.56
N LEU A 298 12.33 -15.93 18.29
CA LEU A 298 11.68 -14.98 19.20
C LEU A 298 10.19 -15.29 19.42
N CYS A 299 9.48 -15.70 18.36
CA CYS A 299 8.09 -16.14 18.47
C CYS A 299 7.96 -17.42 19.31
N VAL A 300 8.80 -18.43 19.08
CA VAL A 300 8.77 -19.68 19.84
C VAL A 300 9.10 -19.44 21.31
N ALA A 301 10.11 -18.62 21.61
CA ALA A 301 10.47 -18.26 22.99
C ALA A 301 9.32 -17.52 23.71
N SER A 302 8.62 -16.63 22.99
CA SER A 302 7.47 -15.91 23.53
C SER A 302 6.31 -16.86 23.86
N ILE A 303 5.99 -17.79 22.95
CA ILE A 303 4.94 -18.81 23.18
C ILE A 303 5.30 -19.70 24.37
N ALA A 304 6.54 -20.19 24.44
CA ALA A 304 7.01 -21.03 25.55
C ALA A 304 6.93 -20.29 26.90
N PHE A 305 7.26 -18.99 26.93
CA PHE A 305 7.12 -18.15 28.13
C PHE A 305 5.66 -18.04 28.60
N PHE A 306 4.73 -17.80 27.67
CA PHE A 306 3.30 -17.73 28.00
C PHE A 306 2.72 -19.07 28.46
N LEU A 307 3.13 -20.19 27.86
CA LEU A 307 2.70 -21.52 28.26
C LEU A 307 3.23 -21.89 29.66
N LYS A 308 4.51 -21.62 29.94
CA LYS A 308 5.11 -21.86 31.26
C LYS A 308 4.46 -21.02 32.35
N ARG A 309 4.05 -19.79 32.05
CA ARG A 309 3.34 -18.92 33.01
C ARG A 309 1.93 -19.44 33.34
N ARG A 310 1.29 -20.16 32.40
CA ARG A 310 -0.05 -20.74 32.59
C ARG A 310 -0.03 -22.06 33.36
N SER A 311 1.06 -22.82 33.35
CA SER A 311 1.16 -24.10 34.08
C SER A 311 1.53 -23.96 35.57
N ILE A 312 1.68 -22.73 36.06
CA ILE A 312 2.04 -22.41 37.46
C ILE A 312 0.78 -21.94 38.25
N ILE A 313 -0.40 -22.03 37.66
CA ILE A 313 -1.70 -21.81 38.31
C ILE A 313 -2.46 -23.14 38.32
#